data_AF-A0A441V985-F1
#
_entry.id   AF-A0A441V985-F1
#
_cell.length_a   1.000
_cell.length_b   1.000
_cell.length_c   1.000
_cell.angle_alpha   90.00
_cell.angle_beta   90.00
_cell.angle_gamma   90.00
#
_symmetry.space_group_name_H-M   'P 1'
#
loop_
_entity.id
_entity.type
_entity.pdbx_description
1 polymer ?
#
loop_
_entity_poly.entity_id
_entity_poly.type
_entity_poly.pdbx_seq_one_letter_code
_entity_poly.pdbx_strand_id
1 'polypeptide(L)' 'LEWARRVVAAEKDAAGRGRGAFALDGKMVDAPVVQRAREIIAMGTKAELGV' A
#
# COMPACT_ATOMS: atom_id res chain seq x y z
N LEU A 1 3.20 -9.74 1.14
CA LEU A 1 3.91 -8.44 1.04
C LEU A 1 3.74 -7.77 -0.31
N GLU A 2 3.82 -8.50 -1.42
CA GLU A 2 3.72 -7.96 -2.79
C GLU A 2 2.52 -7.03 -3.04
N TRP A 3 1.29 -7.45 -2.68
CA TRP A 3 0.11 -6.59 -2.82
C TRP A 3 0.27 -5.25 -2.09
N ALA A 4 0.77 -5.28 -0.86
CA ALA A 4 0.94 -4.08 -0.05
C ALA A 4 2.01 -3.13 -0.63
N ARG A 5 3.09 -3.68 -1.18
CA ARG A 5 4.12 -2.91 -1.89
C ARG A 5 3.54 -2.23 -3.13
N ARG A 6 2.72 -2.95 -3.91
CA ARG A 6 2.03 -2.40 -5.10
C ARG A 6 1.06 -1.27 -4.73
N VAL A 7 0.30 -1.42 -3.63
CA VAL A 7 -0.61 -0.37 -3.13
C VAL A 7 0.15 0.89 -2.74
N VAL A 8 1.24 0.77 -1.96
CA VAL A 8 2.02 1.93 -1.53
C VAL A 8 2.74 2.61 -2.70
N ALA A 9 3.20 1.83 -3.69
CA ALA A 9 3.79 2.39 -4.91
C ALA A 9 2.76 3.20 -5.71
N ALA A 10 1.57 2.63 -5.94
CA ALA A 10 0.50 3.30 -6.67
C ALA A 10 -0.06 4.53 -5.93
N GLU A 11 -0.05 4.54 -4.60
CA GLU A 11 -0.42 5.71 -3.81
C GLU A 11 0.55 6.87 -4.04
N LYS A 12 1.85 6.62 -4.16
CA LYS A 12 2.84 7.67 -4.46
C LYS A 12 2.55 8.37 -5.79
N ASP A 13 2.13 7.61 -6.80
CA ASP A 13 1.72 8.14 -8.11
C ASP A 13 0.40 8.93 -8.04
N ALA A 14 -0.55 8.46 -7.22
CA ALA A 14 -1.83 9.14 -7.01
C ALA A 14 -1.68 10.43 -6.20
N ALA A 15 -0.84 10.43 -5.17
CA ALA A 15 -0.52 11.59 -4.33
C ALA A 15 0.16 12.69 -5.14
N GLY A 16 1.06 12.34 -6.08
CA GLY A 16 1.65 13.30 -7.02
C GLY A 16 0.64 13.98 -7.94
N ARG A 17 -0.57 13.41 -8.07
CA ARG A 17 -1.70 13.97 -8.83
C ARG A 17 -2.77 14.61 -7.93
N GLY A 18 -2.54 14.69 -6.62
CA GLY A 18 -3.48 15.22 -5.64
C GLY A 18 -4.73 14.36 -5.43
N ARG A 19 -4.67 13.04 -5.71
CA ARG A 19 -5.80 12.12 -5.55
C ARG A 19 -5.63 11.26 -4.30
N GLY A 20 -6.60 11.32 -3.39
CA GLY A 20 -6.66 10.48 -2.19
C GLY A 20 -7.19 9.06 -2.41
N ALA A 21 -7.70 8.76 -3.62
CA ALA A 21 -8.16 7.43 -4.01
C ALA A 21 -7.78 7.13 -5.47
N PHE A 22 -7.48 5.87 -5.76
CA PHE A 22 -7.06 5.39 -7.07
C PHE A 22 -7.54 3.96 -7.31
N ALA A 23 -7.51 3.51 -8.57
CA ALA A 23 -7.81 2.13 -8.92
C ALA A 23 -6.52 1.34 -9.10
N LEU A 24 -6.45 0.14 -8.51
CA LEU A 24 -5.38 -0.84 -8.70
C LEU A 24 -6.03 -2.19 -9.01
N ASP A 25 -5.65 -2.82 -10.12
CA ASP A 25 -6.23 -4.09 -10.58
C ASP A 25 -7.77 -4.08 -10.66
N GLY A 26 -8.35 -2.95 -11.07
CA GLY A 26 -9.81 -2.76 -11.13
C GLY A 26 -10.50 -2.60 -9.77
N LYS A 27 -9.75 -2.57 -8.66
CA LYS A 27 -10.27 -2.31 -7.31
C LYS A 27 -9.94 -0.88 -6.87
N MET A 28 -10.90 -0.25 -6.21
CA MET A 28 -10.70 1.05 -5.60
C MET A 28 -9.82 0.91 -4.35
N VAL A 29 -8.85 1.81 -4.24
CA VAL A 29 -7.90 1.93 -3.15
C VAL A 29 -7.99 3.35 -2.63
N ASP A 30 -8.25 3.48 -1.34
CA ASP A 30 -8.38 4.73 -0.61
C ASP A 30 -7.35 4.80 0.52
N ALA A 31 -7.34 5.92 1.27
CA ALA A 31 -6.45 6.11 2.39
C ALA A 31 -6.49 4.95 3.43
N PRO A 32 -7.67 4.43 3.85
CA PRO A 32 -7.75 3.23 4.70
C PRO A 32 -7.01 2.01 4.13
N VAL A 33 -7.20 1.68 2.86
CA VAL A 33 -6.55 0.52 2.22
C VAL A 33 -5.04 0.71 2.15
N VAL A 34 -4.57 1.93 1.86
CA VAL A 34 -3.14 2.27 1.87
C VAL A 34 -2.56 2.11 3.28
N GLN A 35 -3.26 2.59 4.31
CA GLN A 35 -2.82 2.45 5.70
C GLN A 35 -2.64 0.98 6.07
N ARG A 36 -3.60 0.12 5.68
CA ARG A 36 -3.52 -1.32 5.89
C ARG A 36 -2.35 -1.97 5.15
N ALA A 37 -2.07 -1.54 3.93
CA ALA A 37 -0.90 -2.01 3.19
C ALA A 37 0.41 -1.68 3.93
N ARG A 38 0.55 -0.45 4.46
CA ARG A 38 1.73 -0.07 5.25
C ARG A 38 1.89 -0.94 6.50
N GLU A 39 0.81 -1.23 7.21
CA GLU A 39 0.83 -2.12 8.38
C GLU A 39 1.31 -3.53 8.01
N ILE A 40 0.80 -4.11 6.91
CA ILE A 40 1.21 -5.44 6.44
C ILE A 40 2.71 -5.47 6.09
N ILE A 41 3.24 -4.39 5.49
CA ILE A 41 4.68 -4.27 5.23
C ILE A 41 5.47 -4.27 6.53
N ALA A 42 5.08 -3.42 7.48
CA ALA A 42 5.75 -3.32 8.78
C ALA A 42 5.71 -4.65 9.55
N MET A 43 4.58 -5.37 9.51
CA MET A 43 4.43 -6.69 10.13
C MET A 43 5.28 -7.74 9.45
N GLY A 44 5.30 -7.76 8.10
CA GLY A 44 6.11 -8.70 7.33
C GLY A 44 7.60 -8.49 7.59
N THR A 45 8.11 -7.26 7.49
CA THR A 45 9.51 -6.92 7.80
C THR A 45 9.93 -7.38 9.20
N LYS A 46 9.04 -7.27 10.20
CA LYS A 46 9.31 -7.76 11.56
C LYS A 46 9.41 -9.29 11.63
N ALA A 47 8.68 -10.02 10.78
CA ALA A 47 8.79 -11.47 10.67
C ALA A 47 10.07 -11.92 9.95
N GLU A 48 10.56 -11.14 8.98
CA GLU A 48 11.79 -11.48 8.23
C GLU A 48 13.09 -11.13 8.99
N LEU A 49 13.02 -10.22 9.98
CA LEU A 49 14.14 -9.84 10.85
C LEU A 49 14.28 -10.70 12.12
N GLY A 50 13.34 -11.63 12.35
CA GLY A 50 13.31 -12.50 13.53
C GLY A 50 13.74 -13.94 13.27
N VAL A 51 14.36 -14.23 12.13
CA VAL A 51 14.87 -15.57 11.74
C VAL A 51 16.39 -15.57 11.66
#